data_AF-A0A199XQ46-F1
#
_entry.id   AF-A0A199XQ46-F1
#
_cell.length_a   1.000
_cell.length_b   1.000
_cell.length_c   1.000
_cell.angle_alpha   90.00
_cell.angle_beta   90.00
_cell.angle_gamma   90.00
#
_symmetry.space_group_name_H-M   'P 1'
#
loop_
_entity.id
_entity.type
_entity.pdbx_description
1 polymer ?
#
loop_
_entity_poly.entity_id
_entity_poly.type
_entity_poly.pdbx_seq_one_letter_code
_entity_poly.pdbx_strand_id
1 'polypeptide(L)'
;MKKLILVLFSILAHAQEKDSVSFSKIHFSYSQTSNFNLDEKGIYADTSLIQFHFPNLKYELIKERVDDSQKTAFIAYKTLSKEDKKKIASIIYHTTQQIEGVFDVNQEKTVYTITRSSKELEQIFHYLNEKFYKFKYKMIVDYKKKKIDIIYPRVSYRKAFNEVFRTIVFTDPVEINGSYTFQTEDKAFTNKVQLSKELNKKIGPDEFFSNNNFGVKKIISLEDTKTLINYSYE
;
A
#
# COMPACT_ATOMS: atom_id res chain seq x y z
N MET A 1 21.42 -13.56 -68.23
CA MET A 1 21.34 -13.63 -66.75
C MET A 1 21.56 -12.23 -66.18
N LYS A 2 20.49 -11.52 -65.79
CA LYS A 2 20.57 -10.19 -65.17
C LYS A 2 20.43 -10.33 -63.65
N LYS A 3 21.44 -9.85 -62.92
CA LYS A 3 21.51 -9.87 -61.45
C LYS A 3 20.47 -8.92 -60.85
N LEU A 4 19.64 -9.46 -59.95
CA LEU A 4 18.75 -8.71 -59.08
C LEU A 4 19.59 -8.16 -57.92
N ILE A 5 19.78 -6.84 -57.85
CA ILE A 5 20.39 -6.17 -56.69
C ILE A 5 19.26 -5.90 -55.70
N LEU A 6 19.22 -6.70 -54.63
CA LEU A 6 18.31 -6.51 -53.51
C LEU A 6 18.89 -5.40 -52.62
N VAL A 7 18.32 -4.20 -52.70
CA VAL A 7 18.65 -3.10 -51.77
C VAL A 7 17.84 -3.31 -50.50
N LEU A 8 18.47 -3.90 -49.48
CA LEU A 8 17.94 -3.98 -48.13
C LEU A 8 18.06 -2.60 -47.46
N PHE A 9 16.98 -1.82 -47.52
CA PHE A 9 16.82 -0.65 -46.64
C PHE A 9 16.77 -1.14 -45.19
N SER A 10 17.88 -0.98 -44.49
CA SER A 10 17.93 -1.16 -43.04
C SER A 10 17.18 0.01 -42.40
N ILE A 11 15.93 -0.22 -42.04
CA ILE A 11 15.18 0.69 -41.17
C ILE A 11 15.80 0.53 -39.78
N LEU A 12 16.87 1.27 -39.52
CA LEU A 12 17.36 1.58 -38.19
C LEU A 12 16.30 2.44 -37.51
N ALA A 13 15.27 1.77 -36.98
CA ALA A 13 14.41 2.34 -35.96
C ALA A 13 15.32 2.66 -34.77
N HIS A 14 15.77 3.91 -34.72
CA HIS A 14 16.28 4.52 -33.50
C HIS A 14 15.10 4.52 -32.53
N ALA A 15 14.98 3.46 -31.73
CA ALA A 15 14.38 3.57 -30.43
C ALA A 15 15.24 4.61 -29.70
N GLN A 16 14.77 5.86 -29.68
CA GLN A 16 15.26 6.84 -28.73
C GLN A 16 15.03 6.21 -27.35
N GLU A 17 16.09 5.63 -26.79
CA GLU A 17 16.20 5.46 -25.35
C GLU A 17 15.90 6.83 -24.77
N LYS A 18 14.74 6.93 -24.14
CA LYS A 18 14.32 8.09 -23.37
C LYS A 18 15.50 8.39 -22.44
N ASP A 19 16.19 9.51 -22.65
CA ASP A 19 17.36 9.92 -21.85
C ASP A 19 17.08 9.60 -20.39
N SER A 20 17.81 8.61 -19.85
CA SER A 20 17.65 8.23 -18.46
C SER A 20 18.16 9.40 -17.65
N VAL A 21 17.24 10.24 -17.15
CA VAL A 21 17.55 11.28 -16.18
C VAL A 21 18.41 10.63 -15.10
N SER A 22 19.69 11.00 -15.01
CA SER A 22 20.57 10.45 -13.98
C SER A 22 20.18 11.08 -12.67
N PHE A 23 19.41 10.37 -11.86
CA PHE A 23 19.09 10.76 -10.49
C PHE A 23 19.96 9.97 -9.53
N SER A 24 20.34 10.61 -8.43
CA SER A 24 21.02 9.99 -7.31
C SER A 24 20.03 9.39 -6.31
N LYS A 25 18.84 10.00 -6.20
CA LYS A 25 17.80 9.59 -5.27
C LYS A 25 16.41 9.67 -5.88
N ILE A 26 15.51 8.86 -5.33
CA ILE A 26 14.07 8.95 -5.55
C ILE A 26 13.40 9.17 -4.20
N HIS A 27 12.65 10.26 -4.07
CA HIS A 27 11.80 10.51 -2.92
C HIS A 27 10.37 10.16 -3.29
N PHE A 28 9.63 9.55 -2.37
CA PHE A 28 8.23 9.24 -2.57
C PHE A 28 7.48 9.16 -1.24
N SER A 29 6.18 9.40 -1.28
CA SER A 29 5.33 9.23 -0.10
C SER A 29 4.01 8.55 -0.42
N TYR A 30 3.55 7.74 0.53
CA TYR A 30 2.24 7.09 0.50
C TYR A 30 1.41 7.52 1.71
N SER A 31 0.11 7.62 1.48
CA SER A 31 -0.89 7.59 2.54
C SER A 31 -1.46 6.19 2.63
N GLN A 32 -1.40 5.59 3.81
CA GLN A 32 -2.16 4.42 4.17
C GLN A 32 -3.36 4.87 5.00
N THR A 33 -4.56 4.52 4.57
CA THR A 33 -5.81 4.92 5.20
C THR A 33 -6.65 3.69 5.47
N SER A 34 -7.18 3.58 6.69
CA SER A 34 -8.13 2.53 7.06
C SER A 34 -9.36 2.56 6.15
N ASN A 35 -9.88 1.38 5.80
CA ASN A 35 -11.16 1.26 5.10
C ASN A 35 -12.38 1.39 6.05
N PHE A 36 -12.14 1.54 7.36
CA PHE A 36 -13.13 2.04 8.30
C PHE A 36 -13.21 3.57 8.24
N ASN A 37 -14.39 4.12 7.93
CA ASN A 37 -14.68 5.55 7.97
C ASN A 37 -15.47 5.88 9.23
N LEU A 38 -15.04 6.88 9.99
CA LEU A 38 -15.64 7.25 11.27
C LEU A 38 -16.00 8.73 11.26
N ASP A 39 -17.19 9.05 11.74
CA ASP A 39 -17.66 10.41 12.00
C ASP A 39 -18.16 10.53 13.44
N GLU A 40 -18.84 11.62 13.80
CA GLU A 40 -19.43 11.81 15.13
C GLU A 40 -20.61 10.87 15.45
N LYS A 41 -21.21 10.23 14.46
CA LYS A 41 -22.39 9.36 14.61
C LYS A 41 -22.00 7.91 14.80
N GLY A 42 -20.98 7.45 14.08
CA GLY A 42 -20.58 6.06 14.13
C GLY A 42 -19.57 5.66 13.06
N ILE A 43 -19.62 4.39 12.72
CA ILE A 43 -18.66 3.71 11.85
C ILE A 43 -19.34 3.30 10.56
N TYR A 44 -18.66 3.52 9.43
CA TYR A 44 -19.07 3.11 8.10
C TYR A 44 -17.97 2.28 7.47
N ALA A 45 -18.32 1.12 6.93
CA ALA A 45 -17.39 0.24 6.23
C ALA A 45 -18.14 -0.71 5.30
N ASP A 46 -17.43 -1.33 4.36
CA ASP A 46 -17.99 -2.44 3.60
C ASP A 46 -18.39 -3.58 4.56
N THR A 47 -19.53 -4.23 4.27
CA THR A 47 -20.05 -5.34 5.08
C THR A 47 -19.06 -6.47 5.28
N SER A 48 -18.20 -6.77 4.30
CA SER A 48 -17.18 -7.81 4.42
C SER A 48 -16.12 -7.45 5.47
N LEU A 49 -15.74 -6.16 5.56
CA LEU A 49 -14.81 -5.68 6.58
C LEU A 49 -15.43 -5.76 7.98
N ILE A 50 -16.71 -5.41 8.12
CA ILE A 50 -17.44 -5.57 9.38
C ILE A 50 -17.52 -7.05 9.77
N GLN A 51 -17.95 -7.93 8.88
CA GLN A 51 -18.08 -9.36 9.17
C GLN A 51 -16.75 -10.01 9.53
N PHE A 52 -15.66 -9.55 8.91
CA PHE A 52 -14.32 -10.07 9.15
C PHE A 52 -13.79 -9.80 10.56
N HIS A 53 -14.02 -8.61 11.10
CA HIS A 53 -13.56 -8.23 12.44
C HIS A 53 -14.63 -8.39 13.52
N PHE A 54 -15.90 -8.25 13.17
CA PHE A 54 -17.03 -8.19 14.08
C PHE A 54 -18.20 -9.05 13.59
N PRO A 55 -18.02 -10.38 13.46
CA PRO A 55 -19.02 -11.28 12.88
C PRO A 55 -20.36 -11.27 13.60
N ASN A 56 -20.38 -10.86 14.88
CA ASN A 56 -21.58 -10.84 15.72
C ASN A 56 -22.18 -9.44 15.91
N LEU A 57 -21.55 -8.38 15.40
CA LEU A 57 -22.11 -7.03 15.52
C LEU A 57 -23.24 -6.84 14.52
N LYS A 58 -24.36 -6.33 15.01
CA LYS A 58 -25.47 -5.88 14.17
C LYS A 58 -25.13 -4.52 13.58
N TYR A 59 -25.50 -4.32 12.33
CA TYR A 59 -25.29 -3.08 11.59
C TYR A 59 -26.51 -2.74 10.74
N GLU A 60 -26.67 -1.47 10.43
CA GLU A 60 -27.66 -0.96 9.49
C GLU A 60 -27.03 -0.92 8.08
N LEU A 61 -27.79 -1.28 7.05
CA LEU A 61 -27.33 -1.11 5.67
C LEU A 61 -27.72 0.29 5.19
N ILE A 62 -26.73 1.07 4.75
CA ILE A 62 -26.98 2.37 4.13
C ILE A 62 -27.05 2.17 2.62
N LYS A 63 -28.23 2.41 2.04
CA LYS A 63 -28.39 2.54 0.60
C LYS A 63 -28.18 3.99 0.22
N GLU A 64 -26.97 4.33 -0.23
CA GLU A 64 -26.68 5.38 -1.23
C GLU A 64 -25.18 5.73 -1.24
N ARG A 65 -24.49 5.43 -2.35
CA ARG A 65 -23.87 6.40 -3.25
C ARG A 65 -23.59 5.71 -4.57
N VAL A 66 -24.16 6.28 -5.63
CA VAL A 66 -23.98 6.07 -7.08
C VAL A 66 -22.90 5.05 -7.46
N ASP A 67 -23.34 3.98 -8.12
CA ASP A 67 -22.58 2.78 -8.54
C ASP A 67 -21.97 1.99 -7.38
N ASP A 68 -22.63 0.91 -6.92
CA ASP A 68 -21.91 0.04 -6.00
C ASP A 68 -22.25 -1.46 -6.06
N SER A 69 -21.19 -2.23 -6.26
CA SER A 69 -21.11 -3.66 -5.98
C SER A 69 -20.81 -3.92 -4.50
N GLN A 70 -20.49 -2.87 -3.71
CA GLN A 70 -20.17 -2.93 -2.29
C GLN A 70 -21.33 -2.44 -1.43
N LYS A 71 -21.56 -3.13 -0.31
CA LYS A 71 -22.64 -2.81 0.63
C LYS A 71 -22.03 -2.09 1.81
N THR A 72 -22.42 -0.84 2.04
CA THR A 72 -21.94 -0.07 3.20
C THR A 72 -22.80 -0.37 4.43
N ALA A 73 -22.14 -0.77 5.51
CA ALA A 73 -22.71 -0.99 6.84
C ALA A 73 -22.46 0.23 7.74
N PHE A 74 -23.43 0.54 8.60
CA PHE A 74 -23.33 1.57 9.64
C PHE A 74 -23.51 0.96 11.03
N ILE A 75 -22.66 1.39 11.97
CA ILE A 75 -22.72 1.01 13.39
C ILE A 75 -22.62 2.27 14.25
N ALA A 76 -23.69 2.60 14.97
CA ALA A 76 -23.70 3.73 15.89
C ALA A 76 -22.82 3.47 17.13
N TYR A 77 -22.07 4.45 17.61
CA TYR A 77 -21.15 4.25 18.75
C TYR A 77 -21.81 3.76 20.04
N LYS A 78 -23.11 4.04 20.21
CA LYS A 78 -23.89 3.60 21.37
C LYS A 78 -24.16 2.10 21.40
N THR A 79 -24.02 1.40 20.27
CA THR A 79 -24.24 -0.06 20.18
C THR A 79 -22.96 -0.86 20.39
N LEU A 80 -21.81 -0.18 20.41
CA LEU A 80 -20.50 -0.81 20.59
C LEU A 80 -20.17 -0.99 22.07
N SER A 81 -19.67 -2.17 22.42
CA SER A 81 -19.02 -2.40 23.70
C SER A 81 -17.70 -1.61 23.80
N LYS A 82 -17.14 -1.53 25.00
CA LYS A 82 -15.80 -0.93 25.19
C LYS A 82 -14.73 -1.73 24.44
N GLU A 83 -14.85 -3.06 24.44
CA GLU A 83 -13.97 -3.98 23.75
C GLU A 83 -14.02 -3.76 22.23
N ASP A 84 -15.22 -3.54 21.66
CA ASP A 84 -15.38 -3.23 20.24
C ASP A 84 -14.68 -1.91 19.88
N LYS A 85 -14.92 -0.85 20.67
CA LYS A 85 -14.26 0.46 20.44
C LYS A 85 -12.75 0.36 20.50
N LYS A 86 -12.22 -0.36 21.49
CA LYS A 86 -10.78 -0.61 21.63
C LYS A 86 -10.22 -1.38 20.44
N LYS A 87 -10.95 -2.40 19.95
CA LYS A 87 -10.54 -3.18 18.77
C LYS A 87 -10.53 -2.32 17.51
N ILE A 88 -11.56 -1.50 17.30
CA ILE A 88 -11.66 -0.59 16.14
C ILE A 88 -10.54 0.46 16.19
N ALA A 89 -10.32 1.07 17.35
CA ALA A 89 -9.22 2.01 17.58
C ALA A 89 -7.87 1.36 17.25
N SER A 90 -7.66 0.11 17.70
CA SER A 90 -6.44 -0.64 17.39
C SER A 90 -6.27 -0.89 15.89
N ILE A 91 -7.31 -1.34 15.19
CA ILE A 91 -7.25 -1.56 13.74
C ILE A 91 -6.87 -0.26 13.04
N ILE A 92 -7.63 0.82 13.26
CA ILE A 92 -7.40 2.13 12.61
C ILE A 92 -6.00 2.66 12.91
N TYR A 93 -5.51 2.46 14.13
CA TYR A 93 -4.15 2.87 14.50
C TYR A 93 -3.06 2.17 13.68
N HIS A 94 -3.27 0.91 13.34
CA HIS A 94 -2.32 0.11 12.58
C HIS A 94 -2.53 0.21 11.06
N THR A 95 -3.70 0.68 10.61
CA THR A 95 -4.07 0.84 9.20
C THR A 95 -4.11 2.28 8.71
N THR A 96 -3.76 3.27 9.55
CA THR A 96 -3.68 4.68 9.15
C THR A 96 -2.30 5.25 9.46
N GLN A 97 -1.48 5.45 8.43
CA GLN A 97 -0.11 5.95 8.56
C GLN A 97 0.40 6.65 7.31
N GLN A 98 1.37 7.52 7.49
CA GLN A 98 2.15 8.12 6.42
C GLN A 98 3.46 7.35 6.24
N ILE A 99 3.80 7.03 5.00
CA ILE A 99 5.02 6.29 4.64
C ILE A 99 5.84 7.18 3.71
N GLU A 100 7.01 7.60 4.17
CA GLU A 100 7.97 8.37 3.38
C GLU A 100 9.14 7.48 3.01
N GLY A 101 9.51 7.41 1.73
CA GLY A 101 10.60 6.58 1.24
C GLY A 101 11.64 7.40 0.49
N VAL A 102 12.91 7.07 0.72
CA VAL A 102 14.04 7.60 -0.04
C VAL A 102 14.86 6.45 -0.57
N PHE A 103 14.87 6.26 -1.89
CA PHE A 103 15.74 5.30 -2.57
C PHE A 103 17.03 6.00 -3.00
N ASP A 104 18.18 5.47 -2.58
CA ASP A 104 19.52 5.91 -2.99
C ASP A 104 20.06 4.92 -4.05
N VAL A 105 20.37 5.44 -5.24
CA VAL A 105 20.81 4.64 -6.40
C VAL A 105 22.19 4.02 -6.16
N ASN A 106 23.12 4.78 -5.59
CA ASN A 106 24.50 4.34 -5.37
C ASN A 106 24.56 3.23 -4.32
N GLN A 107 23.80 3.41 -3.24
CA GLN A 107 23.72 2.43 -2.16
C GLN A 107 22.83 1.24 -2.50
N GLU A 108 21.93 1.39 -3.48
CA GLU A 108 20.79 0.50 -3.72
C GLU A 108 20.06 0.19 -2.42
N LYS A 109 19.60 1.24 -1.76
CA LYS A 109 18.85 1.16 -0.51
C LYS A 109 17.63 2.04 -0.53
N THR A 110 16.53 1.56 0.02
CA THR A 110 15.40 2.41 0.38
C THR A 110 15.34 2.57 1.89
N VAL A 111 15.29 3.80 2.37
CA VAL A 111 14.99 4.12 3.77
C VAL A 111 13.57 4.64 3.85
N TYR A 112 12.75 3.94 4.61
CA TYR A 112 11.38 4.31 4.92
C TYR A 112 11.31 4.94 6.31
N THR A 113 10.53 6.01 6.41
CA THR A 113 10.05 6.56 7.68
C THR A 113 8.54 6.42 7.71
N ILE A 114 8.03 5.68 8.70
CA ILE A 114 6.61 5.43 8.85
C ILE A 114 6.11 6.14 10.11
N THR A 115 5.05 6.93 9.98
CA THR A 115 4.55 7.80 11.06
C THR A 115 3.04 7.70 11.23
N ARG A 116 2.59 7.67 12.49
CA ARG A 116 1.19 7.72 12.93
C ARG A 116 1.01 8.97 13.79
N SER A 117 0.55 10.07 13.20
CA SER A 117 0.44 11.35 13.91
C SER A 117 -0.53 12.34 13.28
N SER A 118 -1.47 11.90 12.44
CA SER A 118 -2.42 12.81 11.79
C SER A 118 -3.47 13.32 12.78
N LYS A 119 -3.93 14.57 12.58
CA LYS A 119 -5.03 15.15 13.37
C LYS A 119 -6.33 14.38 13.18
N GLU A 120 -6.55 13.86 11.98
CA GLU A 120 -7.70 13.01 11.67
C GLU A 120 -7.72 11.74 12.53
N LEU A 121 -6.56 11.08 12.70
CA LEU A 121 -6.45 9.91 13.55
C LEU A 121 -6.69 10.26 15.02
N GLU A 122 -6.19 11.41 15.49
CA GLU A 122 -6.45 11.90 16.85
C GLU A 122 -7.95 12.17 17.08
N GLN A 123 -8.64 12.76 16.09
CA GLN A 123 -10.09 12.99 16.14
C GLN A 123 -10.89 11.69 16.20
N ILE A 124 -10.51 10.68 15.41
CA ILE A 124 -11.15 9.36 15.45
C ILE A 124 -11.06 8.73 16.84
N PHE A 125 -9.89 8.83 17.47
CA PHE A 125 -9.69 8.33 18.84
C PHE A 125 -10.56 9.04 19.87
N HIS A 126 -10.83 10.34 19.65
CA HIS A 126 -11.79 11.09 20.46
C HIS A 126 -13.21 10.52 20.34
N TYR A 127 -13.70 10.22 19.13
CA TYR A 127 -15.02 9.59 18.95
C TYR A 127 -15.14 8.22 19.62
N LEU A 128 -14.05 7.46 19.65
CA LEU A 128 -13.99 6.14 20.29
C LEU A 128 -13.76 6.20 21.81
N ASN A 129 -13.52 7.39 22.38
CA ASN A 129 -13.11 7.59 23.77
C ASN A 129 -11.86 6.77 24.15
N GLU A 130 -10.88 6.73 23.25
CA GLU A 130 -9.61 6.02 23.40
C GLU A 130 -8.43 7.01 23.39
N LYS A 131 -7.29 6.58 23.96
CA LYS A 131 -6.09 7.43 24.01
C LYS A 131 -5.26 7.28 22.74
N PHE A 132 -4.96 8.40 22.10
CA PHE A 132 -4.08 8.44 20.94
C PHE A 132 -2.61 8.63 21.33
N TYR A 133 -1.71 7.89 20.68
CA TYR A 133 -0.27 8.01 20.87
C TYR A 133 0.44 8.13 19.54
N LYS A 134 1.24 9.19 19.37
CA LYS A 134 2.08 9.35 18.18
C LYS A 134 3.13 8.25 18.13
N PHE A 135 3.39 7.72 16.94
CA PHE A 135 4.37 6.67 16.75
C PHE A 135 5.13 6.85 15.45
N LYS A 136 6.41 6.46 15.47
CA LYS A 136 7.31 6.54 14.33
C LYS A 136 8.32 5.41 14.40
N TYR A 137 8.61 4.82 13.25
CA TYR A 137 9.66 3.82 13.10
C TYR A 137 10.33 3.93 11.72
N LYS A 138 11.45 3.23 11.56
CA LYS A 138 12.16 3.19 10.28
C LYS A 138 12.19 1.76 9.74
N MET A 139 12.19 1.64 8.43
CA MET A 139 12.49 0.40 7.73
C MET A 139 13.57 0.65 6.68
N ILE A 140 14.60 -0.18 6.64
CA ILE A 140 15.72 -0.05 5.70
C ILE A 140 15.73 -1.29 4.83
N VAL A 141 15.65 -1.10 3.53
CA VAL A 141 15.67 -2.16 2.53
C VAL A 141 17.00 -2.08 1.78
N ASP A 142 17.84 -3.08 1.96
CA ASP A 142 19.12 -3.22 1.29
C ASP A 142 18.98 -4.24 0.15
N TYR A 143 18.89 -3.75 -1.09
CA TYR A 143 18.66 -4.61 -2.26
C TYR A 143 19.89 -5.44 -2.62
N LYS A 144 21.10 -4.90 -2.40
CA LYS A 144 22.37 -5.63 -2.60
C LYS A 144 22.48 -6.80 -1.63
N LYS A 145 22.15 -6.58 -0.36
CA LYS A 145 22.22 -7.62 0.68
C LYS A 145 20.95 -8.47 0.79
N LYS A 146 19.88 -8.11 0.07
CA LYS A 146 18.56 -8.76 0.11
C LYS A 146 17.99 -8.86 1.53
N LYS A 147 18.10 -7.78 2.30
CA LYS A 147 17.71 -7.70 3.72
C LYS A 147 16.82 -6.50 4.00
N ILE A 148 15.95 -6.66 4.98
CA ILE A 148 15.08 -5.62 5.51
C ILE A 148 15.31 -5.52 7.01
N ASP A 149 15.72 -4.34 7.46
CA ASP A 149 15.86 -4.02 8.87
C ASP A 149 14.68 -3.11 9.29
N ILE A 150 13.87 -3.55 10.25
CA ILE A 150 12.76 -2.79 10.82
C ILE A 150 13.18 -2.32 12.21
N ILE A 151 13.22 -1.01 12.43
CA ILE A 151 13.78 -0.39 13.64
C ILE A 151 12.66 0.38 14.33
N TYR A 152 12.10 -0.22 15.39
CA TYR A 152 11.16 0.41 16.30
C TYR A 152 11.91 1.11 17.44
N PRO A 153 11.26 2.01 18.20
CA PRO A 153 11.90 2.75 19.29
C PRO A 153 12.56 1.88 20.39
N ARG A 154 12.12 0.63 20.56
CA ARG A 154 12.59 -0.27 21.65
C ARG A 154 13.10 -1.63 21.17
N VAL A 155 12.93 -1.95 19.89
CA VAL A 155 13.25 -3.26 19.34
C VAL A 155 13.53 -3.15 17.86
N SER A 156 14.41 -4.00 17.35
CA SER A 156 14.66 -4.13 15.92
C SER A 156 14.49 -5.56 15.47
N TYR A 157 14.05 -5.72 14.22
CA TYR A 157 13.89 -7.00 13.56
C TYR A 157 14.61 -6.97 12.22
N ARG A 158 15.08 -8.12 11.78
CA ARG A 158 15.68 -8.31 10.47
C ARG A 158 14.93 -9.42 9.74
N LYS A 159 14.62 -9.19 8.48
CA LYS A 159 13.98 -10.15 7.58
C LYS A 159 14.78 -10.30 6.29
N ALA A 160 14.74 -11.48 5.70
CA ALA A 160 15.27 -11.74 4.37
C ALA A 160 14.19 -11.53 3.30
N PHE A 161 14.59 -11.20 2.07
CA PHE A 161 13.62 -10.93 0.99
C PHE A 161 12.70 -12.12 0.68
N ASN A 162 13.22 -13.34 0.73
CA ASN A 162 12.43 -14.56 0.50
C ASN A 162 11.33 -14.79 1.55
N GLU A 163 11.40 -14.15 2.71
CA GLU A 163 10.36 -14.23 3.75
C GLU A 163 9.20 -13.27 3.50
N VAL A 164 9.47 -12.15 2.82
CA VAL A 164 8.53 -11.03 2.69
C VAL A 164 8.02 -10.81 1.28
N PHE A 165 8.73 -11.30 0.26
CA PHE A 165 8.34 -11.07 -1.13
C PHE A 165 7.01 -11.73 -1.43
N ARG A 166 6.20 -11.01 -2.19
CA ARG A 166 4.93 -11.46 -2.74
C ARG A 166 5.04 -11.55 -4.25
N THR A 167 4.20 -12.38 -4.84
CA THR A 167 4.10 -12.52 -6.30
C THR A 167 2.76 -11.95 -6.72
N ILE A 168 2.79 -11.05 -7.70
CA ILE A 168 1.58 -10.48 -8.29
C ILE A 168 1.06 -11.44 -9.37
N VAL A 169 -0.22 -11.78 -9.28
CA VAL A 169 -0.98 -12.38 -10.36
C VAL A 169 -1.64 -11.24 -11.14
N PHE A 170 -1.09 -10.95 -12.32
CA PHE A 170 -1.58 -9.88 -13.19
C PHE A 170 -2.90 -10.26 -13.86
N THR A 171 -3.80 -9.29 -13.97
CA THR A 171 -5.12 -9.47 -14.59
C THR A 171 -5.20 -8.85 -16.00
N ASP A 172 -4.19 -8.09 -16.39
CA ASP A 172 -4.10 -7.46 -17.70
C ASP A 172 -2.76 -7.76 -18.40
N PRO A 173 -2.72 -7.80 -19.75
CA PRO A 173 -1.49 -8.06 -20.50
C PRO A 173 -0.42 -6.97 -20.35
N VAL A 174 -0.80 -5.81 -19.82
CA VAL A 174 0.05 -4.64 -19.67
C VAL A 174 0.79 -4.67 -18.31
N GLU A 175 0.44 -5.64 -17.46
CA GLU A 175 1.00 -5.89 -16.13
C GLU A 175 0.93 -4.67 -15.20
N ILE A 176 -0.15 -3.89 -15.28
CA ILE A 176 -0.35 -2.71 -14.44
C ILE A 176 -1.40 -2.91 -13.34
N ASN A 177 -2.24 -3.94 -13.44
CA ASN A 177 -3.17 -4.33 -12.39
C ASN A 177 -3.01 -5.81 -12.10
N GLY A 178 -3.09 -6.15 -10.82
CA GLY A 178 -3.07 -7.52 -10.39
C GLY A 178 -3.53 -7.67 -8.95
N SER A 179 -3.31 -8.87 -8.44
CA SER A 179 -3.56 -9.19 -7.05
C SER A 179 -2.42 -10.01 -6.48
N TYR A 180 -2.25 -9.98 -5.17
CA TYR A 180 -1.35 -10.87 -4.46
C TYR A 180 -2.03 -11.38 -3.21
N THR A 181 -1.65 -12.57 -2.80
CA THR A 181 -2.16 -13.20 -1.59
C THR A 181 -1.06 -13.32 -0.55
N PHE A 182 -1.45 -13.22 0.72
CA PHE A 182 -0.58 -13.60 1.83
C PHE A 182 -1.40 -14.26 2.92
N GLN A 183 -0.72 -15.07 3.72
CA GLN A 183 -1.33 -15.81 4.82
C GLN A 183 -0.73 -15.34 6.14
N THR A 184 -1.59 -15.04 7.10
CA THR A 184 -1.26 -15.02 8.52
C THR A 184 -1.66 -16.36 9.14
N GLU A 185 -1.25 -16.63 10.38
CA GLU A 185 -1.55 -17.91 11.05
C GLU A 185 -3.03 -18.34 10.94
N ASP A 186 -3.94 -17.37 11.02
CA ASP A 186 -5.37 -17.65 11.05
C ASP A 186 -6.11 -17.37 9.73
N LYS A 187 -5.52 -16.61 8.80
CA LYS A 187 -6.29 -16.00 7.71
C LYS A 187 -5.49 -15.79 6.41
N ALA A 188 -6.17 -15.95 5.28
CA ALA A 188 -5.65 -15.59 3.97
C ALA A 188 -6.25 -14.26 3.52
N PHE A 189 -5.40 -13.40 2.96
CA PHE A 189 -5.76 -12.08 2.45
C PHE A 189 -5.47 -12.02 0.96
N THR A 190 -6.34 -11.36 0.21
CA THR A 190 -6.12 -11.04 -1.20
C THR A 190 -6.17 -9.53 -1.36
N ASN A 191 -5.06 -8.96 -1.82
CA ASN A 191 -4.92 -7.53 -2.01
C ASN A 191 -4.81 -7.22 -3.50
N LYS A 192 -5.44 -6.13 -3.93
CA LYS A 192 -5.28 -5.60 -5.29
C LYS A 192 -4.09 -4.66 -5.32
N VAL A 193 -3.35 -4.67 -6.42
CA VAL A 193 -2.22 -3.78 -6.66
C VAL A 193 -2.38 -3.12 -8.02
N GLN A 194 -2.11 -1.82 -8.05
CA GLN A 194 -2.03 -1.02 -9.26
C GLN A 194 -0.62 -0.45 -9.39
N LEU A 195 0.04 -0.73 -10.51
CA LEU A 195 1.35 -0.22 -10.89
C LEU A 195 1.22 0.90 -11.92
N SER A 196 2.31 1.64 -12.16
CA SER A 196 2.39 2.65 -13.22
C SER A 196 3.72 2.57 -13.97
N LYS A 197 3.64 2.49 -15.31
CA LYS A 197 4.80 2.46 -16.20
C LYS A 197 5.70 3.70 -16.10
N GLU A 198 5.16 4.81 -15.62
CA GLU A 198 5.89 6.06 -15.44
C GLU A 198 6.73 6.07 -14.15
N LEU A 199 6.49 5.11 -13.26
CA LEU A 199 7.15 5.03 -11.96
C LEU A 199 8.29 4.00 -11.98
N ASN A 200 9.44 4.39 -11.42
CA ASN A 200 10.52 3.46 -11.14
C ASN A 200 10.04 2.33 -10.21
N LYS A 201 10.46 1.07 -10.47
CA LYS A 201 10.10 -0.12 -9.65
C LYS A 201 10.49 -0.06 -8.17
N LYS A 202 11.34 0.89 -7.78
CA LYS A 202 11.75 1.16 -6.40
C LYS A 202 10.80 2.10 -5.66
N ILE A 203 9.87 2.73 -6.37
CA ILE A 203 8.75 3.48 -5.81
C ILE A 203 7.69 2.46 -5.41
N GLY A 204 7.59 2.19 -4.11
CA GLY A 204 6.64 1.25 -3.54
C GLY A 204 6.46 1.53 -2.06
N PRO A 205 5.32 1.16 -1.45
CA PRO A 205 5.13 1.22 -0.01
C PRO A 205 6.03 0.17 0.70
N ASP A 206 5.63 -0.30 1.87
CA ASP A 206 6.32 -1.33 2.65
C ASP A 206 6.03 -2.78 2.19
N GLU A 207 5.28 -2.95 1.10
CA GLU A 207 5.12 -4.21 0.38
C GLU A 207 6.16 -4.42 -0.72
N PHE A 208 6.69 -5.63 -0.81
CA PHE A 208 7.72 -5.99 -1.78
C PHE A 208 7.26 -7.10 -2.72
N PHE A 209 7.43 -6.86 -4.02
CA PHE A 209 7.05 -7.80 -5.06
C PHE A 209 8.28 -8.37 -5.76
N SER A 210 8.23 -9.66 -6.08
CA SER A 210 9.32 -10.36 -6.76
C SER A 210 9.30 -10.15 -8.28
N ASN A 211 8.13 -9.83 -8.84
CA ASN A 211 7.86 -9.83 -10.27
C ASN A 211 7.28 -8.51 -10.80
N ASN A 212 7.56 -7.38 -10.14
CA ASN A 212 7.14 -6.06 -10.64
C ASN A 212 8.26 -5.36 -11.44
N ASN A 213 7.89 -4.87 -12.62
CA ASN A 213 8.77 -4.04 -13.45
C ASN A 213 8.54 -2.53 -13.25
N PHE A 214 7.46 -2.17 -12.56
CA PHE A 214 6.95 -0.80 -12.44
C PHE A 214 6.74 -0.42 -10.97
N GLY A 215 6.73 0.88 -10.69
CA GLY A 215 6.43 1.40 -9.35
C GLY A 215 4.95 1.24 -8.99
N VAL A 216 4.67 1.14 -7.69
CA VAL A 216 3.33 0.90 -7.15
C VAL A 216 2.58 2.22 -7.02
N LYS A 217 1.42 2.36 -7.66
CA LYS A 217 0.55 3.54 -7.48
C LYS A 217 -0.39 3.35 -6.29
N LYS A 218 -0.96 2.16 -6.16
CA LYS A 218 -2.00 1.88 -5.17
C LYS A 218 -2.00 0.41 -4.75
N ILE A 219 -2.25 0.15 -3.47
CA ILE A 219 -2.59 -1.16 -2.93
C ILE A 219 -3.92 -1.03 -2.21
N ILE A 220 -4.85 -1.95 -2.45
CA ILE A 220 -6.15 -2.01 -1.79
C ILE A 220 -6.26 -3.37 -1.13
N SER A 221 -6.39 -3.38 0.19
CA SER A 221 -6.70 -4.56 0.99
C SER A 221 -8.14 -4.48 1.50
N LEU A 222 -8.56 -5.48 2.27
CA LEU A 222 -9.83 -5.41 3.01
C LEU A 222 -9.79 -4.31 4.08
N GLU A 223 -8.68 -4.17 4.79
CA GLU A 223 -8.57 -3.34 6.00
C GLU A 223 -8.13 -1.90 5.70
N ASP A 224 -7.40 -1.69 4.61
CA ASP A 224 -6.77 -0.42 4.29
C ASP A 224 -6.51 -0.22 2.79
N THR A 225 -6.15 1.02 2.47
CA THR A 225 -5.72 1.43 1.14
C THR A 225 -4.44 2.25 1.23
N LYS A 226 -3.41 1.86 0.48
CA LYS A 226 -2.15 2.61 0.33
C LYS A 226 -2.14 3.31 -1.02
N THR A 227 -2.01 4.63 -1.04
CA THR A 227 -2.00 5.44 -2.27
C THR A 227 -0.76 6.31 -2.32
N LEU A 228 -0.06 6.30 -3.46
CA LEU A 228 1.07 7.19 -3.72
C LEU A 228 0.54 8.65 -3.78
N ILE A 229 1.13 9.52 -2.98
CA ILE A 229 0.75 10.94 -2.87
C ILE A 229 1.67 11.81 -3.71
N ASN A 230 2.98 11.60 -3.61
CA ASN A 230 3.97 12.33 -4.40
C ASN A 230 5.21 11.48 -4.65
N TYR A 231 6.01 11.91 -5.63
CA TYR A 231 7.35 11.40 -5.88
C TYR A 231 8.18 12.45 -6.62
N SER A 232 9.50 12.38 -6.48
CA SER A 232 10.45 13.21 -7.20
C SER A 232 11.78 12.48 -7.40
N TYR A 233 12.52 12.92 -8.42
CA TYR A 233 13.86 12.45 -8.74
C TYR A 233 14.86 13.59 -8.41
N GLU A 234 15.92 13.27 -7.68
CA GLU A 234 17.01 14.19 -7.27
C GLU A 234 18.36 13.72 -7.80
#